data_AF-A0A7X3YT17-F1
#
_entry.id   AF-A0A7X3YT17-F1
#
_cell.length_a   1.000
_cell.length_b   1.000
_cell.length_c   1.000
_cell.angle_alpha   90.00
_cell.angle_beta   90.00
_cell.angle_gamma   90.00
#
_symmetry.space_group_name_H-M   'P 1'
#
loop_
_entity.id
_entity.type
_entity.pdbx_description
1 polymer ?
#
loop_
_entity_poly.entity_id
_entity_poly.type
_entity_poly.pdbx_seq_one_letter_code
_entity_poly.pdbx_strand_id
1 'polypeptide(L)'
;MTTTTLTHSPLTSELIESVIEALPIQSRIMVRLLLLQYLEPAEDDIQFIVEDQPDSRFMAGDQPQVKKSLVAATREVTNRIEQYSGFLRQKRERPWLQVECLKKQIALTDLTIRAAEGLLTSKFDVNRAELKERKQSAVSALPRPEIRRLERALEQEEIAEDDYHRDRLLIEYQTLIRRRERQRRRLKNAEQEYELSGLAPLQDHEVAHIWGIPLGSLSARKVKALTHYLSALQARLEQESASTDSPHVSSDLWRETLRTLSRKPSHRSIVTFIPGIERSEEALIEKLKTFADGTMPEAAESGFWQLMTRVHDSEHSGPWHSHARAIFALQRLFAIQADSEPTLDELEEDLLKTTRPKSKDDALPAQQADEQPAELSEQALGVLNALAGEIDDKRTT
;
A
#
# COMPACT_ATOMS: atom_id res chain seq x y z
N MET A 1 -15.46 21.30 18.39
CA MET A 1 -15.95 20.93 17.05
C MET A 1 -15.40 21.94 16.07
N THR A 2 -14.28 21.64 15.42
CA THR A 2 -13.70 22.47 14.37
C THR A 2 -14.19 21.92 13.04
N THR A 3 -15.20 22.57 12.46
CA THR A 3 -15.62 22.38 11.08
C THR A 3 -14.44 22.66 10.16
N THR A 4 -13.89 21.60 9.57
CA THR A 4 -12.94 21.68 8.48
C THR A 4 -13.66 22.34 7.30
N THR A 5 -13.44 23.63 7.11
CA THR A 5 -13.86 24.33 5.90
C THR A 5 -13.13 23.68 4.72
N LEU A 6 -13.88 22.95 3.89
CA LEU A 6 -13.43 22.53 2.56
C LEU A 6 -13.17 23.81 1.77
N THR A 7 -11.92 24.26 1.74
CA THR A 7 -11.48 25.28 0.81
C THR A 7 -11.63 24.70 -0.60
N HIS A 8 -12.69 25.12 -1.30
CA HIS A 8 -12.77 24.92 -2.74
C HIS A 8 -11.58 25.65 -3.35
N SER A 9 -10.58 24.90 -3.80
CA SER A 9 -9.54 25.43 -4.68
C SER A 9 -10.25 25.97 -5.93
N PRO A 10 -9.95 27.20 -6.38
CA PRO A 10 -10.51 27.75 -7.61
C PRO A 10 -10.05 26.97 -8.85
N LEU A 11 -9.02 26.14 -8.70
CA LEU A 11 -8.43 25.35 -9.78
C LEU A 11 -9.22 24.07 -10.03
N THR A 12 -9.83 23.95 -11.21
CA THR A 12 -10.53 22.74 -11.67
C THR A 12 -9.69 21.92 -12.65
N SER A 13 -9.99 20.63 -12.81
CA SER A 13 -9.29 19.77 -13.78
C SER A 13 -9.50 20.23 -15.23
N GLU A 14 -10.70 20.72 -15.54
CA GLU A 14 -11.05 21.23 -16.87
C GLU A 14 -10.25 22.49 -17.21
N LEU A 15 -10.07 23.40 -16.24
CA LEU A 15 -9.24 24.58 -16.41
C LEU A 15 -7.78 24.19 -16.69
N ILE A 16 -7.22 23.27 -15.90
CA ILE A 16 -5.86 22.75 -16.10
C ILE A 16 -5.68 22.19 -17.51
N GLU A 17 -6.59 21.33 -17.97
CA GLU A 17 -6.52 20.71 -19.29
C GLU A 17 -6.62 21.75 -20.41
N SER A 18 -7.55 22.71 -20.29
CA SER A 18 -7.73 23.78 -21.28
C SER A 18 -6.48 24.68 -21.42
N VAL A 19 -5.81 24.98 -20.29
CA VAL A 19 -4.57 25.76 -20.31
C VAL A 19 -3.45 24.98 -20.98
N ILE A 20 -3.33 23.68 -20.69
CA ILE A 20 -2.33 22.81 -21.32
C ILE A 20 -2.54 22.75 -22.83
N GLU A 21 -3.77 22.61 -23.30
CA GLU A 21 -4.09 22.56 -24.73
C GLU A 21 -3.74 23.85 -25.48
N ALA A 22 -3.85 25.01 -24.82
CA ALA A 22 -3.53 26.30 -25.40
C ALA A 22 -2.02 26.60 -25.45
N LEU A 23 -1.17 25.75 -24.85
CA LEU A 23 0.28 25.96 -24.87
C LEU A 23 0.89 25.67 -26.25
N PRO A 24 2.02 26.31 -26.59
CA PRO A 24 2.83 25.89 -27.74
C PRO A 24 3.17 24.40 -27.65
N ILE A 25 3.16 23.69 -28.80
CA ILE A 25 3.28 22.22 -28.87
C ILE A 25 4.39 21.65 -27.97
N GLN A 26 5.60 22.23 -28.00
CA GLN A 26 6.71 21.78 -27.17
C GLN A 26 6.47 21.95 -25.66
N SER A 27 5.83 23.06 -25.25
CA SER A 27 5.46 23.30 -23.85
C SER A 27 4.31 22.41 -23.41
N ARG A 28 3.32 22.19 -24.28
CA ARG A 28 2.20 21.27 -24.07
C ARG A 28 2.70 19.85 -23.82
N ILE A 29 3.54 19.33 -24.71
CA ILE A 29 4.16 18.00 -24.60
C ILE A 29 4.90 17.86 -23.28
N MET A 30 5.76 18.83 -22.94
CA MET A 30 6.54 18.80 -21.71
C MET A 30 5.65 18.72 -20.46
N VAL A 31 4.60 19.54 -20.39
CA VAL A 31 3.68 19.54 -19.25
C VAL A 31 2.87 18.24 -19.19
N ARG A 32 2.40 17.71 -20.33
CA ARG A 32 1.72 16.41 -20.40
C ARG A 32 2.61 15.26 -19.94
N LEU A 33 3.89 15.24 -20.35
CA LEU A 33 4.84 14.22 -19.89
C LEU A 33 5.12 14.33 -18.39
N LEU A 34 5.24 15.54 -17.83
CA LEU A 34 5.36 15.71 -16.37
C LEU A 34 4.11 15.22 -15.62
N LEU A 35 2.93 15.32 -16.24
CA LEU A 35 1.64 14.92 -15.71
C LEU A 35 1.13 13.59 -16.29
N LEU A 36 2.03 12.74 -16.80
CA LEU A 36 1.69 11.54 -17.56
C LEU A 36 0.76 10.57 -16.81
N GLN A 37 0.80 10.60 -15.48
CA GLN A 37 -0.10 9.82 -14.62
C GLN A 37 -1.58 10.24 -14.71
N TYR A 38 -1.87 11.42 -15.25
CA TYR A 38 -3.21 12.02 -15.34
C TYR A 38 -3.65 12.33 -16.76
N LEU A 39 -2.70 12.65 -17.65
CA LEU A 39 -2.96 13.13 -19.00
C LEU A 39 -2.10 12.36 -19.99
N GLU A 40 -2.74 11.75 -20.98
CA GLU A 40 -2.04 11.06 -22.06
C GLU A 40 -1.65 12.08 -23.15
N PRO A 41 -0.44 11.97 -23.74
CA PRO A 41 -0.07 12.72 -24.93
C PRO A 41 -1.00 12.42 -26.11
N ALA A 42 -1.34 13.44 -26.88
CA ALA A 42 -2.15 13.28 -28.10
C ALA A 42 -1.32 12.75 -29.27
N GLU A 43 -1.95 12.34 -30.37
CA GLU A 43 -1.26 11.78 -31.53
C GLU A 43 -0.30 12.79 -32.19
N ASP A 44 -0.70 14.06 -32.24
CA ASP A 44 0.12 15.17 -32.75
C ASP A 44 1.34 15.46 -31.84
N ASP A 45 1.19 15.27 -30.52
CA ASP A 45 2.30 15.33 -29.57
C ASP A 45 3.33 14.22 -29.85
N ILE A 46 2.87 12.98 -30.07
CA ILE A 46 3.74 11.84 -30.36
C ILE A 46 4.47 12.06 -31.68
N GLN A 47 3.76 12.53 -32.71
CA GLN A 47 4.35 12.84 -34.00
C GLN A 47 5.44 13.90 -33.87
N PHE A 48 5.17 14.99 -33.12
CA PHE A 48 6.18 16.02 -32.87
C PHE A 48 7.41 15.47 -32.13
N ILE A 49 7.24 14.61 -31.12
CA ILE A 49 8.36 13.99 -30.39
C ILE A 49 9.26 13.23 -31.38
N VAL A 50 8.68 12.43 -32.27
CA VAL A 50 9.43 11.66 -33.29
C VAL A 50 10.18 12.60 -34.26
N GLU A 51 9.54 13.69 -34.67
CA GLU A 51 10.12 14.69 -35.57
C GLU A 51 11.20 15.55 -34.90
N ASP A 52 11.17 15.74 -33.58
CA ASP A 52 12.15 16.55 -32.83
C ASP A 52 13.33 15.72 -32.29
N GLN A 53 13.29 14.38 -32.40
CA GLN A 53 14.40 13.53 -31.94
C GLN A 53 15.70 13.79 -32.72
N PRO A 54 16.83 13.97 -32.01
CA PRO A 54 18.15 14.03 -32.64
C PRO A 54 18.54 12.66 -33.19
N ASP A 55 19.05 12.60 -34.42
CA ASP A 55 19.62 11.34 -34.94
C ASP A 55 20.92 11.04 -34.19
N SER A 56 20.97 9.90 -33.48
CA SER A 56 22.12 9.49 -32.67
C SER A 56 23.41 9.31 -33.48
N ARG A 57 23.31 9.22 -34.81
CA ARG A 57 24.46 9.19 -35.72
C ARG A 57 25.08 10.55 -35.99
N PHE A 58 24.37 11.64 -35.68
CA PHE A 58 24.79 13.02 -35.97
C PHE A 58 24.76 13.84 -34.67
N MET A 59 25.84 13.74 -33.89
CA MET A 59 26.01 14.55 -32.67
C MET A 59 26.41 16.01 -32.99
N ALA A 60 26.79 16.31 -34.23
CA ALA A 60 26.99 17.66 -34.78
C ALA A 60 26.83 17.63 -36.31
N GLY A 61 26.01 18.53 -36.87
CA GLY A 61 25.77 18.66 -38.32
C GLY A 61 24.28 18.58 -38.72
N ASP A 62 23.99 18.91 -39.98
CA ASP A 62 22.64 18.84 -40.54
C ASP A 62 22.13 17.39 -40.56
N GLN A 63 20.94 17.20 -39.98
CA GLN A 63 20.29 15.90 -39.93
C GLN A 63 19.91 15.43 -41.35
N PRO A 64 19.98 14.11 -41.64
CA PRO A 64 19.50 13.59 -42.91
C PRO A 64 18.00 13.89 -43.08
N GLN A 65 17.59 14.35 -44.27
CA GLN A 65 16.19 14.67 -44.57
C GLN A 65 15.24 13.46 -44.46
N VAL A 66 15.77 12.24 -44.52
CA VAL A 66 15.00 11.00 -44.42
C VAL A 66 15.34 10.30 -43.11
N LYS A 67 14.49 10.52 -42.09
CA LYS A 67 14.54 9.78 -40.83
C LYS A 67 14.22 8.30 -41.04
N LYS A 68 14.59 7.45 -40.07
CA LYS A 68 14.12 6.04 -39.98
C LYS A 68 12.61 5.96 -40.24
N SER A 69 12.11 4.77 -40.60
CA SER A 69 10.66 4.51 -40.72
C SER A 69 9.90 5.18 -39.57
N LEU A 70 9.13 6.23 -39.89
CA LEU A 70 8.38 7.04 -38.93
C LEU A 70 7.46 6.16 -38.08
N VAL A 71 6.96 5.06 -38.66
CA VAL A 71 6.13 4.06 -37.98
C VAL A 71 6.88 3.37 -36.83
N ALA A 72 8.15 2.99 -37.04
CA ALA A 72 8.94 2.33 -36.01
C ALA A 72 9.27 3.28 -34.84
N ALA A 73 9.62 4.53 -35.15
CA ALA A 73 9.91 5.55 -34.15
C ALA A 73 8.65 5.94 -33.35
N THR A 74 7.50 6.09 -34.04
CA THR A 74 6.20 6.33 -33.40
C THR A 74 5.84 5.21 -32.44
N ARG A 75 6.01 3.94 -32.87
CA ARG A 75 5.78 2.78 -32.02
C ARG A 75 6.70 2.76 -30.80
N GLU A 76 7.98 3.10 -30.97
CA GLU A 76 8.94 3.14 -29.87
C GLU A 76 8.58 4.20 -28.82
N VAL A 77 8.24 5.42 -29.25
CA VAL A 77 7.79 6.50 -28.35
C VAL A 77 6.49 6.11 -27.65
N THR A 78 5.53 5.55 -28.39
CA THR A 78 4.25 5.08 -27.84
C THR A 78 4.48 4.02 -26.76
N ASN A 79 5.30 3.00 -27.05
CA ASN A 79 5.63 1.95 -26.07
C ASN A 79 6.27 2.53 -24.79
N ARG A 80 7.16 3.52 -24.91
CA ARG A 80 7.76 4.19 -23.73
C ARG A 80 6.71 4.96 -22.94
N ILE A 81 5.82 5.71 -23.61
CA ILE A 81 4.70 6.41 -22.97
C ILE A 81 3.80 5.42 -22.23
N GLU A 82 3.40 4.32 -22.86
CA GLU A 82 2.59 3.26 -22.26
C GLU A 82 3.30 2.62 -21.04
N GLN A 83 4.60 2.37 -21.15
CA GLN A 83 5.40 1.80 -20.06
C GLN A 83 5.42 2.72 -18.83
N TYR A 84 5.74 4.01 -19.00
CA TYR A 84 5.82 4.95 -17.88
C TYR A 84 4.44 5.34 -17.35
N SER A 85 3.43 5.51 -18.21
CA SER A 85 2.06 5.80 -17.78
C SER A 85 1.47 4.62 -17.00
N GLY A 86 1.66 3.38 -17.47
CA GLY A 86 1.28 2.17 -16.75
C GLY A 86 1.95 2.07 -15.39
N PHE A 87 3.26 2.33 -15.33
CA PHE A 87 4.01 2.34 -14.07
C PHE A 87 3.48 3.38 -13.07
N LEU A 88 3.33 4.64 -13.49
CA LEU A 88 2.84 5.70 -12.61
C LEU A 88 1.41 5.44 -12.13
N ARG A 89 0.55 4.90 -13.00
CA ARG A 89 -0.81 4.48 -12.64
C ARG A 89 -0.77 3.38 -11.58
N GLN A 90 0.06 2.35 -11.76
CA GLN A 90 0.23 1.27 -10.78
C GLN A 90 0.78 1.77 -9.44
N LYS A 91 1.78 2.67 -9.49
CA LYS A 91 2.37 3.30 -8.29
C LYS A 91 1.34 4.03 -7.44
N ARG A 92 0.29 4.58 -8.09
CA ARG A 92 -0.84 5.24 -7.44
C ARG A 92 -1.99 4.31 -7.07
N GLU A 93 -2.33 3.35 -7.92
CA GLU A 93 -3.39 2.36 -7.70
C GLU A 93 -3.08 1.47 -6.50
N ARG A 94 -1.83 1.01 -6.36
CA ARG A 94 -1.41 0.14 -5.25
C ARG A 94 -1.71 0.74 -3.87
N PRO A 95 -1.22 1.94 -3.49
CA PRO A 95 -1.52 2.51 -2.18
C PRO A 95 -3.00 2.88 -2.05
N TRP A 96 -3.70 3.24 -3.14
CA TRP A 96 -5.15 3.44 -3.11
C TRP A 96 -5.89 2.15 -2.71
N LEU A 97 -5.57 1.01 -3.33
CA LEU A 97 -6.15 -0.28 -2.97
C LEU A 97 -5.82 -0.67 -1.52
N GLN A 98 -4.62 -0.39 -1.04
CA GLN A 98 -4.27 -0.61 0.37
C GLN A 98 -5.18 0.19 1.29
N VAL A 99 -5.40 1.48 1.00
CA VAL A 99 -6.29 2.36 1.77
C VAL A 99 -7.71 1.78 1.82
N GLU A 100 -8.27 1.40 0.67
CA GLU A 100 -9.64 0.88 0.61
C GLU A 100 -9.80 -0.46 1.33
N CYS A 101 -8.86 -1.41 1.14
CA CYS A 101 -8.87 -2.67 1.87
C CYS A 101 -8.71 -2.47 3.39
N LEU A 102 -7.81 -1.59 3.82
CA LEU A 102 -7.59 -1.32 5.25
C LEU A 102 -8.80 -0.65 5.90
N LYS A 103 -9.47 0.28 5.21
CA LYS A 103 -10.73 0.89 5.71
C LYS A 103 -11.79 -0.18 5.98
N LYS A 104 -11.99 -1.10 5.03
CA LYS A 104 -12.92 -2.23 5.20
C LYS A 104 -12.53 -3.13 6.36
N GLN A 105 -11.25 -3.50 6.48
CA GLN A 105 -10.77 -4.34 7.59
C GLN A 105 -10.90 -3.67 8.95
N ILE A 106 -10.66 -2.37 9.04
CA ILE A 106 -10.86 -1.60 10.28
C ILE A 106 -12.33 -1.58 10.65
N ALA A 107 -13.22 -1.35 9.68
CA ALA A 107 -14.66 -1.37 9.92
C ALA A 107 -15.14 -2.74 10.43
N LEU A 108 -14.68 -3.83 9.80
CA LEU A 108 -14.95 -5.19 10.27
C LEU A 108 -14.43 -5.42 11.69
N THR A 109 -13.18 -5.04 11.96
CA THR A 109 -12.57 -5.19 13.29
C THR A 109 -13.30 -4.37 14.35
N ASP A 110 -13.74 -3.15 14.01
CA ASP A 110 -14.55 -2.32 14.91
C ASP A 110 -15.92 -2.96 15.19
N LEU A 111 -16.51 -3.64 14.22
CA LEU A 111 -17.76 -4.38 14.39
C LEU A 111 -17.57 -5.60 15.29
N THR A 112 -16.50 -6.39 15.09
CA THR A 112 -16.15 -7.52 15.97
C THR A 112 -15.84 -7.06 17.39
N ILE A 113 -15.18 -5.90 17.57
CA ILE A 113 -14.95 -5.32 18.90
C ILE A 113 -16.28 -5.00 19.59
N ARG A 114 -17.26 -4.44 18.87
CA ARG A 114 -18.59 -4.16 19.42
C ARG A 114 -19.33 -5.44 19.81
N ALA A 115 -19.26 -6.49 18.99
CA ALA A 115 -19.80 -7.81 19.31
C ALA A 115 -19.17 -8.37 20.61
N ALA A 116 -17.84 -8.30 20.74
CA ALA A 116 -17.15 -8.74 21.95
C ALA A 116 -17.55 -7.92 23.20
N GLU A 117 -17.63 -6.59 23.09
CA GLU A 117 -18.11 -5.72 24.17
C GLU A 117 -19.55 -6.05 24.59
N GLY A 118 -20.41 -6.34 23.60
CA GLY A 118 -21.79 -6.78 23.80
C GLY A 118 -21.87 -8.09 24.58
N LEU A 119 -21.12 -9.11 24.17
CA LEU A 119 -21.06 -10.40 24.86
C LEU A 119 -20.49 -10.30 26.27
N LEU A 120 -19.39 -9.56 26.46
CA LEU A 120 -18.76 -9.37 27.77
C LEU A 120 -19.70 -8.66 28.76
N THR A 121 -20.47 -7.67 28.29
CA THR A 121 -21.41 -6.92 29.14
C THR A 121 -22.70 -7.70 29.39
N SER A 122 -23.24 -8.40 28.39
CA SER A 122 -24.55 -9.05 28.47
C SER A 122 -24.52 -10.46 29.08
N LYS A 123 -23.53 -11.28 28.72
CA LYS A 123 -23.44 -12.69 29.15
C LYS A 123 -22.51 -12.90 30.34
N PHE A 124 -21.43 -12.12 30.44
CA PHE A 124 -20.38 -12.32 31.46
C PHE A 124 -20.33 -11.23 32.53
N ASP A 125 -21.28 -10.28 32.51
CA ASP A 125 -21.45 -9.18 33.47
C ASP A 125 -20.15 -8.40 33.77
N VAL A 126 -19.30 -8.23 32.76
CA VAL A 126 -18.04 -7.50 32.90
C VAL A 126 -18.33 -6.00 32.99
N ASN A 127 -17.80 -5.36 34.04
CA ASN A 127 -18.02 -3.94 34.26
C ASN A 127 -17.35 -3.08 33.18
N ARG A 128 -18.01 -1.98 32.78
CA ARG A 128 -17.46 -0.98 31.84
C ARG A 128 -16.13 -0.38 32.29
N ALA A 129 -15.88 -0.28 33.60
CA ALA A 129 -14.60 0.18 34.14
C ALA A 129 -13.46 -0.80 33.79
N GLU A 130 -13.71 -2.10 33.95
CA GLU A 130 -12.77 -3.17 33.61
C GLU A 130 -12.50 -3.21 32.10
N LEU A 131 -13.54 -3.09 31.26
CA LEU A 131 -13.37 -3.02 29.80
C LEU A 131 -12.50 -1.84 29.36
N LYS A 132 -12.61 -0.69 30.04
CA LYS A 132 -11.76 0.48 29.76
C LYS A 132 -10.31 0.22 30.16
N GLU A 133 -10.08 -0.38 31.32
CA GLU A 133 -8.74 -0.73 31.77
C GLU A 133 -8.08 -1.75 30.82
N ARG A 134 -8.81 -2.80 30.45
CA ARG A 134 -8.35 -3.82 29.48
C ARG A 134 -8.04 -3.21 28.12
N LYS A 135 -8.81 -2.21 27.68
CA LYS A 135 -8.55 -1.47 26.44
C LYS A 135 -7.28 -0.63 26.52
N GLN A 136 -6.99 -0.03 27.67
CA GLN A 136 -5.77 0.76 27.87
C GLN A 136 -4.51 -0.14 27.93
N SER A 137 -4.62 -1.31 28.56
CA SER A 137 -3.51 -2.27 28.67
C SER A 137 -3.36 -3.19 27.44
N ALA A 138 -4.27 -3.13 26.47
CA ALA A 138 -4.27 -4.00 25.30
C ALA A 138 -2.96 -3.96 24.51
N VAL A 139 -2.30 -2.80 24.41
CA VAL A 139 -1.05 -2.65 23.62
C VAL A 139 0.11 -3.43 24.24
N SER A 140 0.15 -3.58 25.56
CA SER A 140 1.20 -4.29 26.31
C SER A 140 0.85 -5.73 26.65
N ALA A 141 -0.40 -6.14 26.47
CA ALA A 141 -0.87 -7.49 26.78
C ALA A 141 -0.14 -8.55 25.94
N LEU A 142 0.08 -9.75 26.48
CA LEU A 142 0.72 -10.86 25.78
C LEU A 142 -0.27 -12.03 25.65
N PRO A 143 -1.04 -12.11 24.54
CA PRO A 143 -2.12 -13.09 24.42
C PRO A 143 -1.63 -14.53 24.59
N ARG A 144 -0.57 -14.94 23.89
CA ARG A 144 -0.13 -16.35 23.89
C ARG A 144 0.23 -16.89 25.29
N PRO A 145 1.07 -16.22 26.10
CA PRO A 145 1.32 -16.63 27.49
C PRO A 145 0.06 -16.68 28.36
N GLU A 146 -0.82 -15.68 28.25
CA GLU A 146 -2.04 -15.60 29.06
C GLU A 146 -3.01 -16.74 28.72
N ILE A 147 -3.14 -17.06 27.43
CA ILE A 147 -3.96 -18.17 26.95
C ILE A 147 -3.44 -19.51 27.49
N ARG A 148 -2.12 -19.75 27.38
CA ARG A 148 -1.50 -20.97 27.93
C ARG A 148 -1.66 -21.08 29.43
N ARG A 149 -1.65 -19.95 30.15
CA ARG A 149 -1.90 -19.92 31.59
C ARG A 149 -3.35 -20.31 31.90
N LEU A 150 -4.31 -19.78 31.15
CA LEU A 150 -5.73 -20.15 31.30
C LEU A 150 -5.98 -21.63 30.97
N GLU A 151 -5.36 -22.14 29.90
CA GLU A 151 -5.46 -23.57 29.54
C GLU A 151 -4.94 -24.47 30.68
N ARG A 152 -3.78 -24.16 31.25
CA ARG A 152 -3.23 -24.91 32.40
C ARG A 152 -4.10 -24.81 33.65
N ALA A 153 -4.63 -23.63 33.96
CA ALA A 153 -5.50 -23.43 35.11
C ALA A 153 -6.79 -24.24 34.96
N LEU A 154 -7.34 -24.34 33.74
CA LEU A 154 -8.50 -25.18 33.45
C LEU A 154 -8.16 -26.67 33.56
N GLU A 155 -7.02 -27.09 33.02
CA GLU A 155 -6.53 -28.48 33.13
C GLU A 155 -6.33 -28.93 34.59
N GLN A 156 -5.89 -27.99 35.44
CA GLN A 156 -5.68 -28.18 36.87
C GLN A 156 -6.95 -27.99 37.71
N GLU A 157 -8.11 -27.73 37.07
CA GLU A 157 -9.40 -27.47 37.71
C GLU A 157 -9.36 -26.28 38.70
N GLU A 158 -8.44 -25.33 38.51
CA GLU A 158 -8.31 -24.12 39.33
C GLU A 158 -9.37 -23.06 38.99
N ILE A 159 -9.95 -23.14 37.79
CA ILE A 159 -10.98 -22.21 37.28
C ILE A 159 -12.16 -22.98 36.70
N ALA A 160 -13.36 -22.41 36.83
CA ALA A 160 -14.56 -22.94 36.20
C ALA A 160 -14.55 -22.65 34.68
N GLU A 161 -15.29 -23.44 33.90
CA GLU A 161 -15.41 -23.25 32.45
C GLU A 161 -15.94 -21.85 32.09
N ASP A 162 -16.94 -21.35 32.82
CA ASP A 162 -17.52 -20.02 32.59
C ASP A 162 -16.49 -18.88 32.85
N ASP A 163 -15.63 -19.04 33.86
CA ASP A 163 -14.54 -18.09 34.14
C ASP A 163 -13.47 -18.15 33.06
N TYR A 164 -13.13 -19.35 32.56
CA TYR A 164 -12.25 -19.51 31.41
C TYR A 164 -12.81 -18.78 30.19
N HIS A 165 -14.10 -18.97 29.90
CA HIS A 165 -14.79 -18.32 28.78
C HIS A 165 -14.72 -16.79 28.84
N ARG A 166 -15.00 -16.23 30.02
CA ARG A 166 -14.90 -14.77 30.25
C ARG A 166 -13.48 -14.28 30.00
N ASP A 167 -12.49 -14.89 30.64
CA ASP A 167 -11.11 -14.42 30.60
C ASP A 167 -10.50 -14.62 29.22
N ARG A 168 -10.86 -15.70 28.52
CA ARG A 168 -10.50 -15.97 27.13
C ARG A 168 -11.09 -14.91 26.19
N LEU A 169 -12.35 -14.54 26.36
CA LEU A 169 -13.00 -13.48 25.58
C LEU A 169 -12.37 -12.10 25.85
N LEU A 170 -11.93 -11.82 27.09
CA LEU A 170 -11.18 -10.61 27.43
C LEU A 170 -9.84 -10.53 26.70
N ILE A 171 -9.11 -11.65 26.58
CA ILE A 171 -7.85 -11.71 25.82
C ILE A 171 -8.12 -11.50 24.32
N GLU A 172 -9.17 -12.11 23.77
CA GLU A 172 -9.54 -11.90 22.37
C GLU A 172 -9.94 -10.44 22.10
N TYR A 173 -10.70 -9.81 23.00
CA TYR A 173 -11.02 -8.39 22.93
C TYR A 173 -9.75 -7.51 22.89
N GLN A 174 -8.76 -7.78 23.75
CA GLN A 174 -7.47 -7.07 23.70
C GLN A 174 -6.71 -7.32 22.38
N THR A 175 -6.77 -8.54 21.85
CA THR A 175 -6.14 -8.92 20.58
C THR A 175 -6.76 -8.16 19.40
N LEU A 176 -8.09 -8.02 19.38
CA LEU A 176 -8.82 -7.24 18.38
C LEU A 176 -8.46 -5.75 18.44
N ILE A 177 -8.34 -5.17 19.64
CA ILE A 177 -7.90 -3.77 19.80
C ILE A 177 -6.50 -3.57 19.25
N ARG A 178 -5.56 -4.47 19.56
CA ARG A 178 -4.19 -4.42 19.00
C ARG A 178 -4.21 -4.50 17.47
N ARG A 179 -5.02 -5.39 16.91
CA ARG A 179 -5.18 -5.53 15.46
C ARG A 179 -5.68 -4.24 14.82
N ARG A 180 -6.70 -3.61 15.39
CA ARG A 180 -7.20 -2.30 14.92
C ARG A 180 -6.10 -1.23 14.94
N GLU A 181 -5.32 -1.13 16.01
CA GLU A 181 -4.24 -0.14 16.10
C GLU A 181 -3.13 -0.40 15.07
N ARG A 182 -2.78 -1.66 14.79
CA ARG A 182 -1.87 -2.01 13.70
C ARG A 182 -2.42 -1.59 12.34
N GLN A 183 -3.68 -1.90 12.06
CA GLN A 183 -4.35 -1.53 10.81
C GLN A 183 -4.44 -0.01 10.64
N ARG A 184 -4.73 0.75 11.70
CA ARG A 184 -4.72 2.23 11.67
C ARG A 184 -3.35 2.80 11.34
N ARG A 185 -2.27 2.24 11.90
CA ARG A 185 -0.90 2.63 11.54
C ARG A 185 -0.59 2.32 10.08
N ARG A 186 -1.01 1.15 9.58
CA ARG A 186 -0.87 0.78 8.16
C ARG A 186 -1.66 1.73 7.26
N LEU A 187 -2.90 2.08 7.66
CA LEU A 187 -3.77 2.98 6.90
C LEU A 187 -3.12 4.35 6.76
N LYS A 188 -2.63 4.93 7.87
CA LYS A 188 -1.93 6.21 7.84
C LYS A 188 -0.73 6.19 6.89
N ASN A 189 0.07 5.13 6.92
CA ASN A 189 1.21 4.99 6.01
C ASN A 189 0.77 4.88 4.54
N ALA A 190 -0.29 4.11 4.26
CA ALA A 190 -0.84 3.95 2.92
C ALA A 190 -1.48 5.25 2.38
N GLU A 191 -2.16 6.02 3.23
CA GLU A 191 -2.71 7.33 2.88
C GLU A 191 -1.60 8.32 2.53
N GLN A 192 -0.54 8.37 3.35
CA GLN A 192 0.65 9.18 3.06
C GLN A 192 1.31 8.76 1.74
N GLU A 193 1.46 7.45 1.51
CA GLU A 193 2.02 6.91 0.26
C GLU A 193 1.15 7.26 -0.96
N TYR A 194 -0.18 7.18 -0.82
CA TYR A 194 -1.13 7.54 -1.87
C TYR A 194 -1.05 9.04 -2.22
N GLU A 195 -1.00 9.90 -1.21
CA GLU A 195 -0.83 11.35 -1.40
C GLU A 195 0.50 11.67 -2.07
N LEU A 196 1.62 11.09 -1.59
CA LEU A 196 2.94 11.31 -2.16
C LEU A 196 3.02 10.81 -3.61
N SER A 197 2.42 9.67 -3.91
CA SER A 197 2.38 9.11 -5.27
C SER A 197 1.59 10.01 -6.22
N GLY A 198 0.53 10.68 -5.74
CA GLY A 198 -0.20 11.65 -6.55
C GLY A 198 0.54 12.98 -6.76
N LEU A 199 1.52 13.32 -5.91
CA LEU A 199 2.26 14.58 -6.03
C LEU A 199 3.58 14.45 -6.79
N ALA A 200 3.96 13.24 -7.21
CA ALA A 200 5.22 12.99 -7.91
C ALA A 200 5.05 13.15 -9.44
N PRO A 201 5.63 14.19 -10.07
CA PRO A 201 5.70 14.25 -11.52
C PRO A 201 6.75 13.28 -12.06
N LEU A 202 6.69 13.03 -13.37
CA LEU A 202 7.69 12.25 -14.09
C LEU A 202 9.08 12.92 -13.96
N GLN A 203 10.13 12.12 -13.75
CA GLN A 203 11.50 12.59 -13.54
C GLN A 203 12.17 12.97 -14.85
N ASP A 204 13.18 13.84 -14.80
CA ASP A 204 13.82 14.40 -15.99
C ASP A 204 14.46 13.33 -16.88
N HIS A 205 15.03 12.28 -16.30
CA HIS A 205 15.62 11.16 -17.05
C HIS A 205 14.56 10.29 -17.73
N GLU A 206 13.37 10.17 -17.13
CA GLU A 206 12.24 9.44 -17.70
C GLU A 206 11.63 10.24 -18.86
N VAL A 207 11.44 11.55 -18.69
CA VAL A 207 11.00 12.45 -19.76
C VAL A 207 12.02 12.46 -20.91
N ALA A 208 13.31 12.53 -20.61
CA ALA A 208 14.39 12.45 -21.60
C ALA A 208 14.37 11.13 -22.35
N HIS A 209 14.11 10.02 -21.65
CA HIS A 209 14.02 8.70 -22.26
C HIS A 209 12.80 8.56 -23.16
N ILE A 210 11.61 9.02 -22.75
CA ILE A 210 10.41 9.03 -23.60
C ILE A 210 10.65 9.88 -24.85
N TRP A 211 11.12 11.11 -24.66
CA TRP A 211 11.31 12.06 -25.75
C TRP A 211 12.48 11.66 -26.66
N GLY A 212 13.52 11.01 -26.13
CA GLY A 212 14.74 10.67 -26.86
C GLY A 212 15.70 11.84 -27.03
N ILE A 213 15.71 12.79 -26.07
CA ILE A 213 16.60 13.96 -26.10
C ILE A 213 17.63 13.92 -24.96
N PRO A 214 18.80 14.56 -25.10
CA PRO A 214 19.76 14.67 -24.00
C PRO A 214 19.20 15.47 -22.81
N LEU A 215 19.52 15.04 -21.60
CA LEU A 215 19.14 15.71 -20.34
C LEU A 215 19.48 17.20 -20.31
N GLY A 216 20.63 17.59 -20.86
CA GLY A 216 21.05 19.00 -20.93
C GLY A 216 20.13 19.89 -21.78
N SER A 217 19.51 19.33 -22.82
CA SER A 217 18.52 20.04 -23.65
C SER A 217 17.16 20.13 -22.95
N LEU A 218 16.84 19.13 -22.12
CA LEU A 218 15.55 19.01 -21.46
C LEU A 218 15.34 20.07 -20.37
N SER A 219 16.36 20.39 -19.57
CA SER A 219 16.23 21.32 -18.44
C SER A 219 15.73 22.70 -18.86
N ALA A 220 16.31 23.30 -19.91
CA ALA A 220 15.89 24.60 -20.43
C ALA A 220 14.46 24.56 -21.00
N ARG A 221 14.12 23.48 -21.72
CA ARG A 221 12.77 23.26 -22.28
C ARG A 221 11.73 23.12 -21.16
N LYS A 222 12.06 22.40 -20.09
CA LYS A 222 11.22 22.21 -18.91
C LYS A 222 10.94 23.52 -18.20
N VAL A 223 11.96 24.32 -17.93
CA VAL A 223 11.79 25.65 -17.30
C VAL A 223 10.86 26.51 -18.16
N LYS A 224 11.13 26.61 -19.47
CA LYS A 224 10.28 27.38 -20.39
C LYS A 224 8.83 26.89 -20.39
N ALA A 225 8.60 25.58 -20.44
CA ALA A 225 7.28 24.99 -20.43
C ALA A 225 6.51 25.27 -19.12
N LEU A 226 7.18 25.10 -17.97
CA LEU A 226 6.58 25.40 -16.67
C LEU A 226 6.27 26.90 -16.52
N THR A 227 7.17 27.78 -16.98
CA THR A 227 6.91 29.23 -16.97
C THR A 227 5.70 29.58 -17.84
N HIS A 228 5.61 29.05 -19.06
CA HIS A 228 4.45 29.27 -19.93
C HIS A 228 3.15 28.75 -19.31
N TYR A 229 3.20 27.56 -18.71
CA TYR A 229 2.04 26.96 -18.06
C TYR A 229 1.56 27.79 -16.87
N LEU A 230 2.46 28.13 -15.95
CA LEU A 230 2.12 28.84 -14.72
C LEU A 230 1.63 30.27 -15.02
N SER A 231 2.23 30.96 -15.99
CA SER A 231 1.76 32.30 -16.38
C SER A 231 0.39 32.26 -17.06
N ALA A 232 0.15 31.27 -17.93
CA ALA A 232 -1.15 31.09 -18.57
C ALA A 232 -2.24 30.71 -17.56
N LEU A 233 -1.91 29.85 -16.60
CA LEU A 233 -2.83 29.44 -15.55
C LEU A 233 -3.18 30.60 -14.63
N GLN A 234 -2.18 31.38 -14.21
CA GLN A 234 -2.39 32.57 -13.40
C GLN A 234 -3.28 33.59 -14.12
N ALA A 235 -3.01 33.87 -15.40
CA ALA A 235 -3.81 34.79 -16.19
C ALA A 235 -5.29 34.36 -16.31
N ARG A 236 -5.55 33.06 -16.42
CA ARG A 236 -6.93 32.53 -16.43
C ARG A 236 -7.62 32.66 -15.07
N LEU A 237 -6.92 32.36 -13.98
CA LEU A 237 -7.45 32.50 -12.63
C LEU A 237 -7.74 33.96 -12.28
N GLU A 238 -6.91 34.91 -12.74
CA GLU A 238 -7.14 36.35 -12.59
C GLU A 238 -8.36 36.84 -13.39
N GLN A 239 -8.63 36.26 -14.55
CA GLN A 239 -9.83 36.57 -15.34
C GLN A 239 -11.12 36.07 -14.64
N GLU A 240 -11.07 34.90 -14.00
CA GLU A 240 -12.20 34.33 -13.27
C GLU A 240 -12.40 34.96 -11.88
N SER A 241 -11.35 35.44 -11.23
CA SER A 241 -11.46 36.15 -9.95
C SER A 241 -11.90 37.61 -10.12
N ALA A 242 -11.63 38.23 -11.27
CA ALA A 242 -12.18 39.57 -11.58
C ALA A 242 -13.72 39.61 -11.63
N SER A 243 -14.39 38.46 -11.77
CA SER A 243 -15.86 38.35 -11.72
C SER A 243 -16.42 37.94 -10.34
N THR A 244 -15.56 37.52 -9.39
CA THR A 244 -15.98 36.98 -8.09
C THR A 244 -15.00 37.40 -6.99
N ASP A 245 -15.45 38.18 -6.00
CA ASP A 245 -14.69 38.60 -4.81
C ASP A 245 -14.23 37.39 -3.95
N SER A 246 -13.19 36.68 -4.41
CA SER A 246 -12.66 35.47 -3.77
C SER A 246 -11.20 35.68 -3.34
N PRO A 247 -10.83 35.19 -2.14
CA PRO A 247 -9.55 35.51 -1.52
C PRO A 247 -8.39 34.68 -2.09
N HIS A 248 -7.26 35.36 -2.29
CA HIS A 248 -5.88 34.89 -2.41
C HIS A 248 -5.59 33.60 -3.21
N VAL A 249 -5.03 33.80 -4.41
CA VAL A 249 -4.29 32.79 -5.19
C VAL A 249 -3.19 32.15 -4.31
N SER A 250 -3.21 30.83 -4.19
CA SER A 250 -2.21 30.07 -3.45
C SER A 250 -0.81 30.27 -4.08
N SER A 251 0.22 30.40 -3.24
CA SER A 251 1.57 30.77 -3.66
C SER A 251 2.29 29.73 -4.53
N ASP A 252 1.71 28.54 -4.73
CA ASP A 252 2.30 27.45 -5.53
C ASP A 252 1.23 26.76 -6.39
N LEU A 253 0.96 27.37 -7.55
CA LEU A 253 0.02 26.88 -8.56
C LEU A 253 0.38 25.49 -9.11
N TRP A 254 1.67 25.14 -9.15
CA TRP A 254 2.11 23.82 -9.63
C TRP A 254 1.69 22.72 -8.65
N ARG A 255 1.92 22.93 -7.35
CA ARG A 255 1.50 21.98 -6.32
C ARG A 255 -0.02 21.88 -6.24
N GLU A 256 -0.73 22.96 -6.46
CA GLU A 256 -2.19 22.97 -6.54
C GLU A 256 -2.71 22.19 -7.75
N THR A 257 -2.07 22.34 -8.91
CA THR A 257 -2.35 21.53 -10.12
C THR A 257 -2.27 20.04 -9.82
N LEU A 258 -1.18 19.60 -9.20
CA LEU A 258 -0.98 18.19 -8.83
C LEU A 258 -2.05 17.72 -7.82
N ARG A 259 -2.39 18.54 -6.82
CA ARG A 259 -3.46 18.21 -5.85
C ARG A 259 -4.84 18.12 -6.51
N THR A 260 -5.16 18.98 -7.46
CA THR A 260 -6.44 18.95 -8.17
C THR A 260 -6.53 17.69 -9.04
N LEU A 261 -5.47 17.37 -9.77
CA LEU A 261 -5.44 16.17 -10.61
C LEU A 261 -5.38 14.87 -9.79
N SER A 262 -4.72 14.86 -8.62
CA SER A 262 -4.65 13.69 -7.74
C SER A 262 -5.99 13.31 -7.10
N ARG A 263 -7.02 14.16 -7.21
CA ARG A 263 -8.39 13.82 -6.81
C ARG A 263 -9.14 12.98 -7.85
N LYS A 264 -8.68 12.93 -9.11
CA LYS A 264 -9.28 12.06 -10.14
C LYS A 264 -9.22 10.60 -9.69
N PRO A 265 -10.20 9.74 -9.96
CA PRO A 265 -10.13 8.33 -9.58
C PRO A 265 -8.88 7.66 -10.15
N SER A 266 -8.29 6.72 -9.40
CA SER A 266 -7.19 5.90 -9.90
C SER A 266 -7.67 4.95 -10.98
N HIS A 267 -6.93 4.85 -12.08
CA HIS A 267 -7.17 3.85 -13.11
C HIS A 267 -6.92 2.45 -12.54
N ARG A 268 -7.77 1.49 -12.92
CA ARG A 268 -7.62 0.08 -12.52
C ARG A 268 -6.82 -0.65 -13.58
N SER A 269 -5.67 -1.19 -13.19
CA SER A 269 -4.84 -1.98 -14.07
C SER A 269 -5.39 -3.41 -14.17
N ILE A 270 -5.42 -3.96 -15.38
CA ILE A 270 -5.71 -5.39 -15.58
C ILE A 270 -4.39 -6.12 -15.35
N VAL A 271 -4.30 -6.88 -14.26
CA VAL A 271 -3.08 -7.62 -13.90
C VAL A 271 -3.35 -9.11 -13.87
N THR A 272 -2.44 -9.88 -14.43
CA THR A 272 -2.45 -11.35 -14.37
C THR A 272 -1.68 -11.85 -13.15
N PHE A 273 -1.97 -13.08 -12.70
CA PHE A 273 -1.22 -13.69 -11.60
C PHE A 273 0.28 -13.77 -11.92
N ILE A 274 1.10 -13.23 -11.02
CA ILE A 274 2.56 -13.29 -11.09
C ILE A 274 3.05 -14.02 -9.83
N PRO A 275 3.75 -15.17 -9.98
CA PRO A 275 4.33 -15.88 -8.84
C PRO A 275 5.26 -15.01 -8.00
N GLY A 276 5.28 -15.25 -6.69
CA GLY A 276 6.24 -14.61 -5.76
C GLY A 276 5.65 -14.10 -4.45
N ILE A 277 4.32 -13.95 -4.35
CA ILE A 277 3.65 -13.91 -3.04
C ILE A 277 3.41 -15.35 -2.59
N GLU A 278 2.76 -16.13 -3.44
CA GLU A 278 2.60 -17.58 -3.29
C GLU A 278 2.99 -18.30 -4.58
N ARG A 279 3.07 -19.64 -4.50
CA ARG A 279 3.40 -20.51 -5.64
C ARG A 279 2.24 -20.65 -6.64
N SER A 280 1.00 -20.52 -6.20
CA SER A 280 -0.21 -20.62 -7.03
C SER A 280 -1.23 -19.54 -6.68
N GLU A 281 -2.14 -19.24 -7.62
CA GLU A 281 -3.25 -18.30 -7.40
C GLU A 281 -4.22 -18.82 -6.33
N GLU A 282 -4.51 -20.12 -6.33
CA GLU A 282 -5.42 -20.76 -5.36
C GLU A 282 -4.89 -20.64 -3.92
N ALA A 283 -3.60 -20.91 -3.70
CA ALA A 283 -2.97 -20.76 -2.39
C ALA A 283 -2.96 -19.31 -1.92
N LEU A 284 -2.79 -18.36 -2.85
CA LEU A 284 -2.90 -16.93 -2.55
C LEU A 284 -4.33 -16.57 -2.13
N ILE A 285 -5.35 -17.02 -2.87
CA ILE A 285 -6.75 -16.75 -2.55
C ILE A 285 -7.12 -17.31 -1.18
N GLU A 286 -6.69 -18.53 -0.85
CA GLU A 286 -6.96 -19.15 0.46
C GLU A 286 -6.32 -18.36 1.60
N LYS A 287 -5.06 -17.92 1.43
CA LYS A 287 -4.40 -17.03 2.40
C LYS A 287 -5.05 -15.65 2.48
N LEU A 288 -5.54 -15.10 1.37
CA LEU A 288 -6.28 -13.84 1.37
C LEU A 288 -7.62 -13.95 2.11
N LYS A 289 -8.32 -15.09 2.00
CA LYS A 289 -9.55 -15.36 2.77
C LYS A 289 -9.25 -15.40 4.27
N THR A 290 -8.28 -16.19 4.70
CA THR A 290 -7.87 -16.23 6.13
C THR A 290 -7.40 -14.88 6.65
N PHE A 291 -6.74 -14.06 5.81
CA PHE A 291 -6.36 -12.69 6.14
C PHE A 291 -7.57 -11.75 6.26
N ALA A 292 -8.55 -11.87 5.37
CA ALA A 292 -9.79 -11.09 5.38
C ALA A 292 -10.63 -11.43 6.62
N ASP A 293 -10.85 -12.72 6.89
CA ASP A 293 -11.59 -13.23 8.05
C ASP A 293 -10.86 -12.91 9.35
N GLY A 294 -9.52 -12.83 9.31
CA GLY A 294 -8.71 -12.42 10.43
C GLY A 294 -8.34 -13.50 11.42
N THR A 295 -8.41 -14.75 10.98
CA THR A 295 -8.01 -15.93 11.74
C THR A 295 -6.49 -16.13 11.79
N MET A 296 -5.73 -15.33 11.02
CA MET A 296 -4.27 -15.39 10.98
C MET A 296 -3.61 -14.88 12.29
N PRO A 297 -2.59 -15.58 12.81
CA PRO A 297 -1.78 -15.08 13.91
C PRO A 297 -1.06 -13.77 13.57
N GLU A 298 -0.89 -12.86 14.54
CA GLU A 298 -0.32 -11.52 14.36
C GLU A 298 1.02 -11.48 13.58
N ALA A 299 1.93 -12.43 13.86
CA ALA A 299 3.22 -12.50 13.17
C ALA A 299 3.07 -12.90 11.70
N ALA A 300 2.18 -13.86 11.41
CA ALA A 300 1.89 -14.31 10.05
C ALA A 300 1.12 -13.23 9.27
N GLU A 301 0.14 -12.59 9.90
CA GLU A 301 -0.60 -11.45 9.36
C GLU A 301 0.36 -10.31 8.94
N SER A 302 1.29 -9.96 9.82
CA SER A 302 2.25 -8.87 9.56
C SER A 302 3.25 -9.23 8.46
N GLY A 303 3.77 -10.47 8.45
CA GLY A 303 4.66 -10.95 7.40
C GLY A 303 3.97 -11.01 6.04
N PHE A 304 2.73 -11.52 6.00
CA PHE A 304 1.93 -11.60 4.77
C PHE A 304 1.58 -10.21 4.21
N TRP A 305 1.18 -9.26 5.07
CA TRP A 305 0.95 -7.88 4.66
C TRP A 305 2.20 -7.26 4.04
N GLN A 306 3.36 -7.41 4.69
CA GLN A 306 4.63 -6.90 4.15
C GLN A 306 4.96 -7.54 2.80
N LEU A 307 4.75 -8.85 2.65
CA LEU A 307 5.04 -9.57 1.42
C LEU A 307 4.11 -9.14 0.26
N MET A 308 2.87 -8.75 0.57
CA MET A 308 1.92 -8.20 -0.40
C MET A 308 2.25 -6.74 -0.77
N THR A 309 2.63 -5.90 0.18
CA THR A 309 2.75 -4.44 -0.04
C THR A 309 4.17 -3.94 -0.33
N ARG A 310 5.19 -4.71 0.04
CA ARG A 310 6.59 -4.30 -0.13
C ARG A 310 7.00 -4.41 -1.60
N VAL A 311 7.29 -3.25 -2.17
CA VAL A 311 7.81 -3.13 -3.52
C VAL A 311 9.28 -2.71 -3.43
N HIS A 312 10.13 -3.42 -4.17
CA HIS A 312 11.48 -2.98 -4.44
C HIS A 312 11.49 -2.26 -5.78
N ASP A 313 11.48 -0.93 -5.74
CA ASP A 313 11.72 -0.09 -6.91
C ASP A 313 13.21 -0.15 -7.24
N SER A 314 13.65 -1.21 -7.91
CA SER A 314 14.95 -1.20 -8.58
C SER A 314 14.73 -0.94 -10.05
N GLU A 315 15.42 0.06 -10.58
CA GLU A 315 15.45 0.47 -12.00
C GLU A 315 15.83 -0.68 -12.96
N HIS A 316 16.31 -1.80 -12.40
CA HIS A 316 16.82 -2.97 -13.10
C HIS A 316 15.96 -4.23 -12.89
N SER A 317 14.90 -4.17 -12.07
CA SER A 317 13.93 -5.25 -12.04
C SER A 317 13.12 -5.20 -13.33
N GLY A 318 13.17 -6.27 -14.12
CA GLY A 318 12.36 -6.39 -15.35
C GLY A 318 10.88 -6.06 -15.09
N PRO A 319 10.10 -5.80 -16.15
CA PRO A 319 8.99 -4.85 -16.20
C PRO A 319 8.16 -4.82 -14.92
N TRP A 320 8.55 -3.98 -13.95
CA TRP A 320 7.75 -3.48 -12.84
C TRP A 320 6.83 -4.51 -12.13
N HIS A 321 7.22 -5.80 -12.15
CA HIS A 321 6.35 -6.92 -11.78
C HIS A 321 5.97 -6.93 -10.31
N SER A 322 6.75 -6.22 -9.48
CA SER A 322 6.50 -6.04 -8.05
C SER A 322 5.21 -5.25 -7.79
N HIS A 323 4.97 -4.15 -8.52
CA HIS A 323 3.72 -3.38 -8.42
C HIS A 323 2.55 -4.19 -8.93
N ALA A 324 2.70 -4.82 -10.10
CA ALA A 324 1.67 -5.69 -10.67
C ALA A 324 1.27 -6.82 -9.69
N ARG A 325 2.24 -7.53 -9.11
CA ARG A 325 2.00 -8.60 -8.13
C ARG A 325 1.24 -8.09 -6.90
N ALA A 326 1.62 -6.93 -6.35
CA ALA A 326 0.96 -6.32 -5.22
C ALA A 326 -0.49 -5.92 -5.55
N ILE A 327 -0.70 -5.29 -6.71
CA ILE A 327 -2.02 -4.88 -7.21
C ILE A 327 -2.92 -6.09 -7.38
N PHE A 328 -2.43 -7.18 -7.98
CA PHE A 328 -3.20 -8.40 -8.15
C PHE A 328 -3.73 -8.93 -6.81
N ALA A 329 -2.85 -9.08 -5.81
CA ALA A 329 -3.24 -9.57 -4.49
C ALA A 329 -4.24 -8.62 -3.79
N LEU A 330 -4.03 -7.31 -3.90
CA LEU A 330 -4.93 -6.31 -3.32
C LEU A 330 -6.29 -6.25 -4.01
N GLN A 331 -6.35 -6.41 -5.34
CA GLN A 331 -7.60 -6.49 -6.10
C GLN A 331 -8.41 -7.73 -5.69
N ARG A 332 -7.75 -8.88 -5.50
CA ARG A 332 -8.39 -10.10 -5.00
C ARG A 332 -8.87 -9.94 -3.55
N LEU A 333 -8.07 -9.31 -2.70
CA LEU A 333 -8.48 -8.99 -1.32
C LEU A 333 -9.71 -8.08 -1.30
N PHE A 334 -9.71 -7.04 -2.12
CA PHE A 334 -10.82 -6.09 -2.23
C PHE A 334 -12.11 -6.78 -2.67
N ALA A 335 -12.02 -7.73 -3.61
CA ALA A 335 -13.14 -8.55 -4.05
C ALA A 335 -13.66 -9.47 -2.93
N ILE A 336 -12.78 -10.21 -2.25
CA ILE A 336 -13.16 -11.06 -1.11
C ILE A 336 -13.88 -10.24 -0.02
N GLN A 337 -13.37 -9.05 0.29
CA GLN A 337 -13.99 -8.14 1.26
C GLN A 337 -15.25 -7.42 0.75
N ALA A 338 -15.55 -7.49 -0.54
CA ALA A 338 -16.82 -7.00 -1.07
C ALA A 338 -17.91 -8.07 -0.93
N ASP A 339 -17.53 -9.35 -0.95
CA ASP A 339 -18.46 -10.47 -0.79
C ASP A 339 -18.78 -10.74 0.70
N SER A 340 -17.87 -10.40 1.62
CA SER A 340 -18.07 -10.60 3.07
C SER A 340 -18.70 -9.38 3.74
N GLU A 341 -19.99 -9.48 4.09
CA GLU A 341 -20.68 -8.52 4.97
C GLU A 341 -21.26 -9.25 6.20
N PRO A 342 -20.42 -9.59 7.19
CA PRO A 342 -20.89 -10.34 8.35
C PRO A 342 -21.77 -9.46 9.24
N THR A 343 -22.83 -10.06 9.76
CA THR A 343 -23.73 -9.45 10.74
C THR A 343 -23.14 -9.50 12.15
N LEU A 344 -23.69 -8.69 13.06
CA LEU A 344 -23.24 -8.67 14.46
C LEU A 344 -23.42 -10.04 15.11
N ASP A 345 -24.55 -10.69 14.86
CA ASP A 345 -24.92 -11.97 15.47
C ASP A 345 -23.98 -13.10 15.01
N GLU A 346 -23.62 -13.15 13.72
CA GLU A 346 -22.65 -14.11 13.18
C GLU A 346 -21.28 -13.95 13.85
N LEU A 347 -20.83 -12.72 14.06
CA LEU A 347 -19.56 -12.46 14.73
C LEU A 347 -19.60 -12.81 16.21
N GLU A 348 -20.75 -12.61 16.88
CA GLU A 348 -20.92 -13.06 18.26
C GLU A 348 -20.84 -14.58 18.36
N GLU A 349 -21.50 -15.32 17.47
CA GLU A 349 -21.41 -16.77 17.41
C GLU A 349 -19.98 -17.25 17.16
N ASP A 350 -19.26 -16.62 16.25
CA ASP A 350 -17.88 -16.98 15.93
C ASP A 350 -16.91 -16.68 17.08
N LEU A 351 -17.11 -15.57 17.79
CA LEU A 351 -16.37 -15.27 19.03
C LEU A 351 -16.65 -16.34 20.10
N LEU A 352 -17.89 -16.77 20.25
CA LEU A 352 -18.25 -17.82 21.20
C LEU A 352 -17.65 -19.18 20.82
N LYS A 353 -17.61 -19.53 19.53
CA LYS A 353 -16.93 -20.75 19.06
C LYS A 353 -15.43 -20.70 19.34
N THR A 354 -14.79 -19.56 19.07
CA THR A 354 -13.34 -19.38 19.22
C THR A 354 -12.88 -19.33 20.68
N THR A 355 -13.78 -18.95 21.59
CA THR A 355 -13.50 -18.82 23.03
C THR A 355 -13.90 -20.06 23.83
N ARG A 356 -14.47 -21.09 23.20
CA ARG A 356 -14.74 -22.37 23.87
C ARG A 356 -13.45 -23.07 24.27
N PRO A 357 -13.40 -23.67 25.47
CA PRO A 357 -12.29 -24.53 25.84
C PRO A 357 -12.23 -25.69 24.85
N LYS A 358 -11.02 -26.08 24.45
CA LYS A 358 -10.83 -27.30 23.67
C LYS A 358 -11.20 -28.46 24.59
N SER A 359 -12.24 -29.21 24.23
CA SER A 359 -12.60 -30.42 24.98
C SER A 359 -11.42 -31.38 25.02
N LYS A 360 -11.22 -32.07 26.15
CA LYS A 360 -10.15 -33.08 26.31
C LYS A 360 -10.19 -34.16 25.21
N ASP A 361 -11.33 -34.37 24.57
CA ASP A 361 -11.54 -35.32 23.46
C ASP A 361 -11.12 -34.80 22.07
N ASP A 362 -10.91 -33.50 21.90
CA ASP A 362 -10.38 -32.90 20.65
C ASP A 362 -8.84 -32.80 20.66
N ALA A 363 -8.21 -33.33 21.71
CA ALA A 363 -6.81 -33.72 21.62
C ALA A 363 -6.72 -34.89 20.62
N LEU A 364 -6.55 -34.54 19.34
CA LEU A 364 -5.77 -35.37 18.42
C LEU A 364 -4.62 -35.96 19.25
N PRO A 365 -4.41 -37.29 19.25
CA PRO A 365 -3.40 -37.91 20.08
C PRO A 365 -2.15 -37.09 19.85
N ALA A 366 -1.66 -36.48 20.94
CA ALA A 366 -0.39 -35.79 20.90
C ALA A 366 0.51 -36.73 20.11
N GLN A 367 1.00 -36.29 18.95
CA GLN A 367 2.20 -36.92 18.44
C GLN A 367 3.12 -36.82 19.64
N GLN A 368 3.37 -37.96 20.27
CA GLN A 368 4.56 -38.17 21.05
C GLN A 368 5.68 -37.94 20.04
N ALA A 369 5.94 -36.67 19.73
CA ALA A 369 7.31 -36.24 19.63
C ALA A 369 7.83 -36.60 21.01
N ASP A 370 8.41 -37.79 21.11
CA ASP A 370 9.48 -37.99 22.05
C ASP A 370 10.30 -36.69 21.96
N GLU A 371 10.25 -35.87 23.01
CA GLU A 371 11.31 -34.93 23.29
C GLU A 371 12.53 -35.78 23.62
N GLN A 372 13.05 -36.49 22.62
CA GLN A 372 14.46 -36.79 22.60
C GLN A 372 15.13 -35.43 22.61
N PRO A 373 15.99 -35.15 23.60
CA PRO A 373 16.77 -33.92 23.58
C PRO A 373 17.43 -33.87 22.20
N ALA A 374 17.22 -32.78 21.48
CA ALA A 374 17.77 -32.62 20.14
C ALA A 374 19.29 -32.84 20.23
N GLU A 375 19.76 -34.02 19.83
CA GLU A 375 21.18 -34.30 19.75
C GLU A 375 21.72 -33.32 18.71
N LEU A 376 22.54 -32.39 19.18
CA LEU A 376 23.24 -31.43 18.33
C LEU A 376 24.00 -32.24 17.28
N SER A 377 23.72 -31.99 16.00
CA SER A 377 24.48 -32.62 14.92
C SER A 377 25.98 -32.35 15.10
N GLU A 378 26.84 -33.25 14.62
CA GLU A 378 28.30 -33.09 14.74
C GLU A 378 28.79 -31.73 14.22
N GLN A 379 28.09 -31.14 13.25
CA GLN A 379 28.36 -29.79 12.76
C GLN A 379 28.02 -28.70 13.79
N ALA A 380 26.91 -28.84 14.51
CA ALA A 380 26.53 -27.90 15.58
C ALA A 380 27.46 -28.03 16.81
N LEU A 381 27.91 -29.25 17.13
CA LEU A 381 28.96 -29.48 18.14
C LEU A 381 30.31 -28.90 17.70
N GLY A 382 30.67 -29.03 16.42
CA GLY A 382 31.88 -28.42 15.86
C GLY A 382 31.88 -26.89 15.94
N VAL A 383 30.74 -26.25 15.68
CA VAL A 383 30.58 -24.79 15.83
C VAL A 383 30.65 -24.36 17.29
N LEU A 384 30.04 -25.12 18.21
CA LEU A 384 30.14 -24.83 19.65
C LEU A 384 31.57 -24.99 20.17
N ASN A 385 32.30 -26.02 19.74
CA ASN A 385 33.71 -26.21 20.11
C ASN A 385 34.61 -25.13 19.51
N ALA A 386 34.31 -24.64 18.30
CA ALA A 386 35.02 -23.51 17.70
C ALA A 386 34.72 -22.18 18.40
N LEU A 387 33.51 -22.00 18.92
CA LEU A 387 33.11 -20.84 19.74
C LEU A 387 33.63 -20.92 21.19
N ALA A 388 33.85 -22.13 21.70
CA ALA A 388 34.36 -22.37 23.04
C ALA A 388 35.84 -22.03 23.21
N GLY A 389 36.51 -21.55 22.14
CA GLY A 389 37.76 -20.80 22.19
C GLY A 389 38.87 -21.45 23.01
N GLU A 390 39.83 -22.06 22.32
CA GLU A 390 41.16 -22.46 22.82
C GLU A 390 41.55 -21.73 24.12
N ILE A 391 41.31 -22.37 25.27
CA ILE A 391 41.76 -21.86 26.57
C ILE A 391 43.27 -22.03 26.53
N ASP A 392 43.93 -20.96 26.09
CA ASP A 392 45.37 -20.82 26.01
C ASP A 392 45.92 -20.83 27.44
N ASP A 393 46.34 -22.03 27.87
CA ASP A 393 46.81 -22.35 29.22
C ASP A 393 48.25 -21.85 29.44
N LYS A 394 48.44 -20.53 29.27
CA LYS A 394 49.70 -19.83 29.53
C LYS A 394 49.46 -18.50 30.21
N ARG A 395 49.11 -18.55 31.51
CA ARG A 395 49.42 -17.52 32.52
C ARG A 395 49.04 -17.99 33.91
N THR A 396 49.97 -18.67 34.59
CA THR A 396 50.45 -18.34 35.96
C THR A 396 51.53 -19.34 36.39
N THR A 397 52.79 -18.94 36.24
CA THR A 397 53.86 -19.23 37.22
C THR A 397 54.19 -17.92 37.90
#